data_AF-A0A1F8RDG6-F1
#
_entry.id   AF-A0A1F8RDG6-F1
#
_cell.length_a   1.000
_cell.length_b   1.000
_cell.length_c   1.000
_cell.angle_alpha   90.00
_cell.angle_beta   90.00
_cell.angle_gamma   90.00
#
_symmetry.space_group_name_H-M   'P 1'
#
loop_
_entity.id
_entity.type
_entity.pdbx_description
1 polymer ?
#
loop_
_entity_poly.entity_id
_entity_poly.type
_entity_poly.pdbx_seq_one_letter_code
_entity_poly.pdbx_strand_id
1 'polypeptide(L)'
;MKFLDRLLGRKEASPAEAEVAEPDCPHVALVPFWDSAEDIGVHEKISRYECESCKAAFTREQGEQIRVEGAERLRLSEKDRRDRLAE
;
A
#
# COMPACT_ATOMS: atom_id res chain seq x y z
N MET A 1 -37.30 6.65 -31.87
CA MET A 1 -36.53 6.22 -33.06
C MET A 1 -35.48 5.22 -32.59
N LYS A 2 -35.66 3.92 -32.89
CA LYS A 2 -34.90 2.80 -32.30
C LYS A 2 -33.40 2.76 -32.66
N PHE A 3 -32.95 3.61 -33.59
CA PHE A 3 -31.56 3.70 -34.01
C PHE A 3 -30.70 4.47 -33.00
N LEU A 4 -31.24 5.55 -32.41
CA LEU A 4 -30.53 6.37 -31.43
C LEU A 4 -30.35 5.64 -30.08
N ASP A 5 -31.32 4.82 -29.68
CA ASP A 5 -31.23 3.96 -28.47
C ASP A 5 -30.10 2.91 -28.55
N ARG A 6 -29.73 2.53 -29.77
CA ARG A 6 -28.67 1.56 -30.07
C ARG A 6 -27.30 2.23 -30.23
N LEU A 7 -27.28 3.53 -30.55
CA LEU A 7 -26.08 4.35 -30.70
C LEU A 7 -25.61 4.92 -29.36
N LEU A 8 -26.56 5.27 -28.48
CA LEU A 8 -26.28 5.83 -27.16
C LEU A 8 -26.16 4.76 -26.08
N GLY A 9 -26.07 3.48 -26.47
CA GLY A 9 -25.86 2.34 -25.58
C GLY A 9 -26.75 2.44 -24.36
N ARG A 10 -28.05 2.07 -24.50
CA ARG A 10 -29.00 1.90 -23.39
C ARG A 10 -28.23 1.55 -22.12
N LYS A 11 -28.07 2.54 -21.24
CA LYS A 11 -27.52 2.36 -19.91
C LYS A 11 -28.57 1.55 -19.16
N GLU A 12 -28.57 0.24 -19.40
CA GLU A 12 -28.91 -0.73 -18.37
C GLU A 12 -28.19 -0.18 -17.13
N ALA A 13 -28.95 0.17 -16.09
CA ALA A 13 -28.34 0.60 -14.85
C ALA A 13 -27.29 -0.45 -14.53
N SER A 14 -26.02 -0.07 -14.63
CA SER A 14 -24.91 -0.91 -14.19
C SER A 14 -25.36 -1.47 -12.85
N PRO A 15 -25.27 -2.79 -12.60
CA PRO A 15 -25.47 -3.31 -11.25
C PRO A 15 -24.68 -2.37 -10.36
N ALA A 16 -25.37 -1.71 -9.42
CA ALA A 16 -24.79 -0.71 -8.54
C ALA A 16 -23.38 -1.19 -8.21
N GLU A 17 -22.37 -0.48 -8.72
CA GLU A 17 -20.98 -0.92 -8.65
C GLU A 17 -20.77 -1.33 -7.21
N ALA A 18 -20.63 -2.63 -6.96
CA ALA A 18 -20.39 -3.11 -5.62
C ALA A 18 -19.17 -2.32 -5.16
N GLU A 19 -19.34 -1.48 -4.13
CA GLU A 19 -18.24 -0.66 -3.61
C GLU A 19 -17.09 -1.62 -3.30
N VAL A 20 -16.12 -1.67 -4.20
CA VAL A 20 -14.93 -2.48 -4.01
C VAL A 20 -14.19 -1.75 -2.92
N ALA A 21 -14.28 -2.26 -1.69
CA ALA A 21 -13.58 -1.70 -0.56
C ALA A 21 -12.11 -1.53 -0.96
N GLU A 22 -11.61 -0.30 -0.89
CA GLU A 22 -10.19 -0.04 -1.14
C GLU A 22 -9.38 -0.92 -0.18
N PRO A 23 -8.44 -1.72 -0.70
CA PRO A 23 -7.67 -2.60 0.15
C PRO A 23 -6.84 -1.77 1.13
N ASP A 24 -6.81 -2.20 2.40
CA ASP A 24 -5.99 -1.55 3.41
C ASP A 24 -4.51 -1.53 2.99
N CYS A 25 -3.85 -0.39 3.18
CA CYS A 25 -2.47 -0.23 2.73
C CYS A 25 -1.54 -1.02 3.65
N PRO A 26 -0.76 -1.98 3.16
CA PRO A 26 0.13 -2.78 4.00
C PRO A 26 1.40 -2.01 4.44
N HIS A 27 1.53 -0.76 4.03
CA HIS A 27 2.64 0.16 4.33
C HIS A 27 4.04 -0.43 4.08
N VAL A 28 4.20 -1.23 3.03
CA VAL A 28 5.50 -1.82 2.66
C VAL A 28 6.45 -0.87 1.92
N ALA A 29 5.93 0.28 1.46
CA ALA A 29 6.67 1.30 0.72
C ALA A 29 6.95 2.56 1.57
N LEU A 30 7.48 2.37 2.79
CA LEU A 30 7.86 3.48 3.68
C LEU A 30 9.22 4.06 3.31
N VAL A 31 9.24 5.36 3.06
CA VAL A 31 10.44 6.15 2.75
C VAL A 31 10.79 7.03 3.96
N PRO A 32 12.07 7.04 4.41
CA PRO A 32 12.51 7.93 5.48
C PRO A 32 12.59 9.39 5.00
N PHE A 33 12.30 10.31 5.91
CA PHE A 33 12.45 11.74 5.70
C PHE A 33 13.44 12.34 6.72
N TRP A 34 14.23 13.31 6.28
CA TRP A 34 15.19 14.06 7.11
C TRP A 34 14.85 15.54 7.05
N ASP A 35 15.10 16.26 8.14
CA ASP A 35 14.79 17.70 8.23
C ASP A 35 15.78 18.57 7.44
N SER A 36 16.97 18.05 7.15
CA SER A 36 18.02 18.75 6.38
C SER A 36 18.69 17.82 5.36
N ALA A 37 19.30 18.41 4.34
CA ALA A 37 20.02 17.66 3.30
C ALA A 37 21.30 17.01 3.85
N GLU A 38 21.92 17.64 4.86
CA GLU A 38 23.12 17.16 5.54
C GLU A 38 22.87 15.88 6.35
N ASP A 39 21.63 15.63 6.73
CA ASP A 39 21.23 14.48 7.54
C ASP A 39 20.86 13.26 6.70
N ILE A 40 20.68 13.42 5.38
CA ILE A 40 20.25 12.34 4.49
C ILE A 40 21.20 11.14 4.59
N GLY A 41 20.62 9.98 4.88
CA GLY A 41 21.36 8.72 5.04
C GLY A 41 21.82 8.43 6.47
N VAL A 42 21.68 9.37 7.42
CA VAL A 42 21.92 9.11 8.85
C VAL A 42 20.63 8.59 9.49
N HIS A 43 20.58 7.30 9.81
CA HIS A 43 19.36 6.63 10.24
C HIS A 43 18.76 7.22 11.54
N GLU A 44 19.62 7.61 12.47
CA GLU A 44 19.24 8.19 13.75
C GLU A 44 18.60 9.58 13.62
N LYS A 45 18.77 10.23 12.47
CA LYS A 45 18.24 11.57 12.17
C LYS A 45 16.98 11.56 11.32
N ILE A 46 16.39 10.39 11.08
CA ILE A 46 15.10 10.29 10.39
C ILE A 46 14.04 10.97 11.26
N SER A 47 13.37 11.99 10.73
CA SER A 47 12.35 12.74 11.48
C SER A 47 10.96 12.10 11.36
N ARG A 48 10.65 11.48 10.22
CA ARG A 48 9.42 10.73 9.98
C ARG A 48 9.59 9.70 8.86
N TYR A 49 8.59 8.85 8.70
CA TYR A 49 8.43 8.02 7.51
C TYR A 49 7.17 8.41 6.74
N GLU A 50 7.21 8.29 5.43
CA GLU A 50 6.06 8.51 4.56
C GLU A 50 5.84 7.30 3.66
N CYS A 51 4.60 6.83 3.54
CA CYS A 51 4.27 5.76 2.61
C CYS A 51 4.11 6.33 1.20
N GLU A 52 4.90 5.83 0.25
CA GLU A 52 4.83 6.31 -1.13
C GLU A 52 3.46 6.01 -1.79
N SER A 53 2.82 4.91 -1.37
CA SER A 53 1.55 4.43 -1.95
C SER A 53 0.33 5.23 -1.49
N CYS A 54 0.18 5.46 -0.17
CA CYS A 54 -1.01 6.11 0.40
C CYS A 54 -0.74 7.54 0.90
N LYS A 55 0.52 8.01 0.84
CA LYS A 55 0.99 9.31 1.34
C LYS A 55 0.76 9.54 2.84
N ALA A 56 0.42 8.50 3.60
CA ALA A 56 0.36 8.57 5.06
C ALA A 56 1.76 8.82 5.63
N ALA A 57 1.82 9.73 6.60
CA ALA A 57 3.03 10.03 7.36
C ALA A 57 2.95 9.42 8.76
N PHE A 58 4.09 8.93 9.25
CA PHE A 58 4.23 8.24 10.53
C PHE A 58 5.37 8.86 11.31
N THR A 59 5.29 8.89 12.64
CA THR A 59 6.45 9.26 13.46
C THR A 59 7.60 8.29 13.22
N ARG A 60 8.82 8.67 13.61
CA ARG A 60 9.99 7.81 13.53
C ARG A 60 9.73 6.44 14.16
N GLU A 61 9.18 6.42 15.37
CA GLU A 61 8.92 5.20 16.13
C GLU A 61 7.85 4.33 15.45
N GLN A 62 6.76 4.94 14.97
CA GLN A 62 5.71 4.22 14.26
C GLN A 62 6.21 3.60 12.96
N GLY A 63 6.97 4.36 12.16
CA GLY A 63 7.53 3.86 10.91
C GLY A 63 8.57 2.75 11.13
N GLU A 64 9.39 2.84 12.18
CA GLU A 64 10.29 1.77 12.59
C GLU A 64 9.51 0.50 12.96
N GLN A 65 8.47 0.62 13.77
CA GLN A 65 7.61 -0.51 14.14
C GLN A 65 6.96 -1.16 12.92
N ILE A 66 6.37 -0.37 12.02
CA ILE A 66 5.73 -0.88 10.79
C ILE A 66 6.74 -1.66 9.94
N ARG A 67 7.99 -1.21 9.84
CA ARG A 67 9.04 -1.92 9.09
C ARG A 67 9.39 -3.27 9.72
N VAL A 68 9.46 -3.34 11.05
CA VAL A 68 9.72 -4.59 11.77
C VAL A 68 8.58 -5.59 11.56
N GLU A 69 7.33 -5.15 11.75
CA GLU A 69 6.14 -5.98 11.55
C GLU A 69 6.01 -6.44 10.08
N GLY A 70 6.28 -5.55 9.12
CA GLY A 70 6.27 -5.87 7.70
C GLY A 70 7.34 -6.91 7.31
N ALA A 71 8.54 -6.79 7.88
CA ALA A 71 9.62 -7.75 7.67
C ALA A 71 9.29 -9.14 8.25
N GLU A 72 8.67 -9.18 9.43
CA GLU A 72 8.21 -10.41 10.07
C GLU A 72 7.16 -11.13 9.23
N ARG A 73 6.13 -10.39 8.77
CA ARG A 73 5.07 -10.92 7.90
C ARG A 73 5.63 -11.55 6.62
N LEU A 74 6.60 -10.89 5.98
CA LEU A 74 7.26 -11.43 4.79
C LEU A 74 8.03 -12.71 5.13
N ARG A 75 8.75 -12.72 6.25
CA ARG A 75 9.50 -13.90 6.71
C ARG A 75 8.62 -15.13 6.88
N LEU A 76 7.45 -14.97 7.50
CA LEU A 76 6.47 -16.04 7.67
C LEU A 76 5.92 -16.51 6.32
N SER A 77 5.54 -15.56 5.44
CA SER A 77 5.02 -15.88 4.11
C SER A 77 6.01 -16.69 3.26
N GLU A 78 7.29 -16.32 3.29
CA GLU A 78 8.36 -17.03 2.58
C GLU A 78 8.61 -18.42 3.17
N LYS A 79 8.55 -18.57 4.50
CA LYS A 79 8.64 -19.86 5.17
C LYS A 79 7.49 -20.78 4.70
N ASP A 80 6.26 -20.31 4.79
CA ASP A 80 5.08 -21.09 4.39
C ASP A 80 5.14 -21.48 2.91
N ARG A 81 5.59 -20.56 2.05
CA ARG A 81 5.79 -20.83 0.61
C ARG A 81 6.82 -21.94 0.39
N ARG A 82 7.93 -21.92 1.14
CA ARG A 82 8.96 -22.96 1.06
C ARG A 82 8.43 -24.31 1.54
N ASP A 83 7.73 -24.32 2.67
CA ASP A 83 7.23 -25.56 3.27
C ASP A 83 6.23 -26.25 2.31
N ARG A 84 5.33 -25.49 1.66
CA ARG A 84 4.42 -26.01 0.61
C ARG A 84 5.11 -26.56 -0.64
N LEU A 85 6.32 -26.10 -0.96
CA LEU A 85 7.09 -26.59 -2.11
C LEU A 85 7.93 -27.82 -1.77
N ALA A 86 8.08 -28.15 -0.50
CA ALA A 86 8.81 -29.32 -0.02
C ALA A 86 7.90 -30.55 0.18
N GLU A 87 6.58 -30.37 0.09
CA GLU A 87 5.53 -31.40 0.08
C GLU A 87 5.26 -31.92 -1.34
#